data_AF-A0A9W9X5G7-F1
#
_entry.id   AF-A0A9W9X5G7-F1
#
_cell.length_a   1.000
_cell.length_b   1.000
_cell.length_c   1.000
_cell.angle_alpha   90.00
_cell.angle_beta   90.00
_cell.angle_gamma   90.00
#
_symmetry.space_group_name_H-M   'P 1'
#
loop_
_entity.id
_entity.type
_entity.pdbx_description
1 polymer ?
#
loop_
_entity_poly.entity_id
_entity_poly.type
_entity_poly.pdbx_seq_one_letter_code
_entity_poly.pdbx_strand_id
1 'polypeptide(L)'
;MASTIELVSSFIEGAPPGEPPYLTIDVQALTSDGDDILPSLAPAFARYNEGQLATVKLPGSSQEVIVSEFNRLEDNRYFDTESQTSFEMDHTTQTASNAQSSPLESQNADLIKSLLKSLAVHAKEHYPNCSYGVYPIENDSAVAILLVANRYSPNNFWNGRFRAIYQVPVSDSSSSVTGKIHVDVHYYEDGNVAMNTTKPVNLSINSVTAESIISRIATAERDYQEELNRAFVQMAEGAFKGLRRQLPITRQKVEWEKVGGYRLGQDISGGKGR
;
A
#
# COMPACT_ATOMS: atom_id res chain seq x y z
N MET A 1 20.76 -19.81 -9.94
CA MET A 1 19.78 -20.04 -8.85
C MET A 1 19.91 -18.85 -7.92
N ALA A 2 18.79 -18.22 -7.54
CA ALA A 2 18.83 -17.15 -6.56
C ALA A 2 19.37 -17.71 -5.23
N SER A 3 20.18 -16.94 -4.52
CA SER A 3 20.63 -17.33 -3.18
C SER A 3 19.42 -17.39 -2.22
N THR A 4 19.54 -18.16 -1.13
CA THR A 4 18.50 -18.21 -0.09
C THR A 4 18.12 -16.80 0.40
N ILE A 5 19.11 -15.91 0.52
CA ILE A 5 18.93 -14.53 0.95
C ILE A 5 18.08 -13.74 -0.05
N GLU A 6 18.33 -13.88 -1.36
CA GLU A 6 17.55 -13.20 -2.41
C GLU A 6 16.10 -13.68 -2.42
N LEU A 7 15.88 -14.99 -2.27
CA LEU A 7 14.54 -15.58 -2.23
C LEU A 7 13.75 -15.10 -1.01
N VAL A 8 14.37 -15.14 0.17
CA VAL A 8 13.73 -14.68 1.41
C VAL A 8 13.50 -13.17 1.40
N SER A 9 14.43 -12.39 0.84
CA SER A 9 14.24 -10.94 0.65
C SER A 9 13.00 -10.65 -0.20
N SER A 10 12.76 -11.44 -1.26
CA SER A 10 11.56 -11.28 -2.10
C SER A 10 10.26 -11.59 -1.36
N PHE A 11 10.27 -12.53 -0.40
CA PHE A 11 9.10 -12.82 0.45
C PHE A 11 8.80 -11.67 1.42
N ILE A 12 9.84 -11.07 2.00
CA ILE A 12 9.68 -9.89 2.87
C ILE A 12 9.08 -8.72 2.09
N GLU A 13 9.62 -8.43 0.90
CA GLU A 13 9.15 -7.31 0.07
C GLU A 13 7.74 -7.54 -0.51
N GLY A 14 7.38 -8.80 -0.76
CA GLY A 14 6.06 -9.20 -1.25
C GLY A 14 4.99 -9.37 -0.16
N ALA A 15 5.34 -9.16 1.11
CA ALA A 15 4.42 -9.39 2.21
C ALA A 15 3.23 -8.42 2.20
N PRO A 16 2.02 -8.87 2.58
CA PRO A 16 0.87 -7.99 2.77
C PRO A 16 1.05 -7.06 3.99
N PRO A 17 0.38 -5.90 3.99
CA PRO A 17 0.45 -4.95 5.09
C PRO A 17 -0.13 -5.53 6.40
N GLY A 18 0.48 -5.20 7.54
CA GLY A 18 0.02 -5.64 8.86
C GLY A 18 0.55 -7.00 9.34
N GLU A 19 1.28 -7.72 8.50
CA GLU A 19 1.88 -9.04 8.81
C GLU A 19 3.42 -9.08 9.09
N PRO A 20 4.21 -7.98 9.07
CA PRO A 20 5.67 -8.04 9.32
C PRO A 20 6.15 -8.74 10.59
N PRO A 21 5.46 -8.64 11.76
CA PRO A 21 5.90 -9.33 12.96
C PRO A 21 5.94 -10.87 12.83
N TYR A 22 5.13 -11.43 11.91
CA TYR A 22 5.11 -12.87 11.64
C TYR A 22 6.20 -13.28 10.66
N LEU A 23 6.64 -12.39 9.76
CA LEU A 23 7.64 -12.69 8.74
C LEU A 23 8.96 -13.16 9.35
N THR A 24 9.41 -12.54 10.44
CA THR A 24 10.66 -12.96 11.11
C THR A 24 10.55 -14.38 11.66
N ILE A 25 9.40 -14.75 12.21
CA ILE A 25 9.12 -16.08 12.75
C ILE A 25 9.06 -17.10 11.60
N ASP A 26 8.35 -16.77 10.52
CA ASP A 26 8.19 -17.65 9.36
C ASP A 26 9.52 -17.88 8.64
N VAL A 27 10.33 -16.83 8.49
CA VAL A 27 11.68 -16.92 7.91
C VAL A 27 12.56 -17.83 8.76
N GLN A 28 12.60 -17.62 10.07
CA GLN A 28 13.37 -18.48 10.99
C GLN A 28 12.94 -19.94 10.91
N ALA A 29 11.63 -20.20 10.80
CA ALA A 29 11.10 -21.55 10.65
C ALA A 29 11.51 -22.21 9.31
N LEU A 30 11.57 -21.43 8.23
CA LEU A 30 11.97 -21.92 6.90
C LEU A 30 13.49 -22.11 6.76
N THR A 31 14.29 -21.46 7.60
CA THR A 31 15.76 -21.49 7.53
C THR A 31 16.41 -22.14 8.74
N SER A 32 15.68 -22.96 9.50
CA SER A 32 16.11 -23.52 10.79
C SER A 32 17.38 -24.36 10.73
N ASP A 33 17.71 -24.93 9.57
CA ASP A 33 18.85 -25.83 9.38
C ASP A 33 20.14 -25.09 8.95
N GLY A 34 20.08 -23.77 8.78
CA GLY A 34 21.18 -22.93 8.28
C GLY A 34 21.71 -21.91 9.30
N ASP A 35 22.71 -21.14 8.87
CA ASP A 35 23.20 -19.98 9.62
C ASP A 35 22.08 -18.93 9.77
N ASP A 36 22.18 -18.10 10.82
CA ASP A 36 21.25 -16.99 11.00
C ASP A 36 21.40 -15.96 9.87
N ILE A 37 20.43 -15.94 8.96
CA ILE A 37 20.41 -15.02 7.82
C ILE A 37 19.71 -13.69 8.13
N LEU A 38 19.07 -13.54 9.30
CA LEU A 38 18.30 -12.33 9.62
C LEU A 38 19.11 -11.03 9.49
N PRO A 39 20.37 -10.95 9.95
CA PRO A 39 21.17 -9.73 9.77
C PRO A 39 21.37 -9.37 8.29
N SER A 40 21.41 -10.36 7.40
CA SER A 40 21.56 -10.17 5.96
C SER A 40 20.27 -9.69 5.28
N LEU A 41 19.12 -9.81 5.95
CA LEU A 41 17.80 -9.42 5.45
C LEU A 41 17.40 -7.99 5.84
N ALA A 42 18.18 -7.31 6.69
CA ALA A 42 17.90 -5.93 7.10
C ALA A 42 17.63 -4.97 5.92
N PRO A 43 18.34 -5.04 4.78
CA PRO A 43 18.03 -4.20 3.62
C PRO A 43 16.65 -4.48 3.00
N ALA A 44 16.17 -5.72 3.04
CA ALA A 44 14.83 -6.08 2.53
C ALA A 44 13.73 -5.53 3.44
N PHE A 45 13.91 -5.62 4.76
CA PHE A 45 13.01 -4.97 5.72
C PHE A 45 12.99 -3.44 5.55
N ALA A 46 14.13 -2.81 5.31
CA ALA A 46 14.18 -1.37 5.05
C ALA A 46 13.38 -0.99 3.80
N ARG A 47 13.62 -1.66 2.66
CA ARG A 47 12.87 -1.45 1.42
C ARG A 47 11.38 -1.68 1.58
N TYR A 48 11.00 -2.75 2.28
CA TYR A 48 9.61 -3.04 2.59
C TYR A 48 8.98 -1.90 3.41
N ASN A 49 9.62 -1.49 4.51
CA ASN A 49 9.10 -0.46 5.40
C ASN A 49 8.95 0.89 4.71
N GLU A 50 9.98 1.33 3.98
CA GLU A 50 9.97 2.58 3.23
C GLU A 50 8.90 2.55 2.12
N GLY A 51 8.88 1.49 1.31
CA GLY A 51 7.92 1.36 0.22
C GLY A 51 6.48 1.30 0.71
N GLN A 52 6.25 0.66 1.86
CA GLN A 52 4.94 0.51 2.49
C GLN A 52 4.50 1.69 3.34
N LEU A 53 5.32 2.75 3.44
CA LEU A 53 5.09 3.88 4.33
C LEU A 53 4.76 3.39 5.75
N ALA A 54 5.61 2.52 6.29
CA ALA A 54 5.41 1.93 7.60
C ALA A 54 5.23 3.05 8.65
N THR A 55 4.29 2.84 9.58
CA THR A 55 3.99 3.79 10.63
C THR A 55 4.56 3.29 11.95
N VAL A 56 5.22 4.17 12.70
CA VAL A 56 5.84 3.83 13.99
C VAL A 56 5.54 4.89 15.03
N LYS A 57 5.47 4.49 16.30
CA LYS A 57 5.27 5.41 17.42
C LYS A 57 6.62 5.85 17.97
N LEU A 58 6.80 7.16 18.10
CA LEU A 58 7.96 7.70 18.79
C LEU A 58 7.85 7.44 20.30
N PRO A 59 8.97 7.23 21.02
CA PRO A 59 8.96 7.09 22.47
C PRO A 59 8.24 8.26 23.16
N GLY A 60 7.16 7.96 23.89
CA GLY A 60 6.36 8.96 24.60
C GLY A 60 5.34 9.72 23.74
N SER A 61 5.23 9.44 22.44
CA SER A 61 4.19 10.00 21.56
C SER A 61 2.99 9.06 21.43
N SER A 62 1.80 9.64 21.30
CA SER A 62 0.58 8.92 20.95
C SER A 62 0.35 8.83 19.44
N GLN A 63 0.96 9.73 18.66
CA GLN A 63 0.83 9.79 17.22
C GLN A 63 1.90 8.92 16.54
N GLU A 64 1.53 8.33 15.41
CA GLU A 64 2.44 7.56 14.56
C GLU A 64 3.05 8.45 13.47
N VAL A 65 4.34 8.26 13.22
CA VAL A 65 5.09 8.92 12.14
C VAL A 65 5.40 7.95 11.01
N ILE A 66 5.61 8.48 9.81
CA ILE A 66 5.88 7.68 8.60
C ILE A 66 7.37 7.41 8.45
N VAL A 67 7.71 6.20 8.01
CA VAL A 67 9.03 5.80 7.53
C VAL A 67 8.98 5.70 6.01
N SER A 68 9.79 6.50 5.30
CA SER A 68 9.82 6.54 3.85
C SER A 68 11.19 6.99 3.31
N GLU A 69 11.42 6.78 2.02
CA GLU A 69 12.60 7.31 1.33
C GLU A 69 12.66 8.85 1.35
N PHE A 70 11.51 9.54 1.46
CA PHE A 70 11.40 10.99 1.41
C PHE A 70 11.81 11.70 2.70
N ASN A 71 11.86 10.95 3.81
CA ASN A 71 12.22 11.49 5.11
C ASN A 71 13.40 10.75 5.76
N ARG A 72 14.16 10.01 4.96
CA ARG A 72 15.35 9.29 5.39
C ARG A 72 16.53 10.25 5.56
N LEU A 73 17.26 10.06 6.65
CA LEU A 73 18.56 10.66 6.97
C LEU A 73 19.64 9.58 6.94
N GLU A 74 20.87 9.94 7.28
CA GLU A 74 21.98 8.98 7.43
C GLU A 74 21.73 8.01 8.61
N ASP A 75 22.44 6.88 8.63
CA ASP A 75 22.46 5.92 9.75
C ASP A 75 21.08 5.39 10.21
N ASN A 76 20.19 5.04 9.27
CA ASN A 76 18.82 4.57 9.54
C ASN A 76 17.98 5.55 10.38
N ARG A 77 18.32 6.84 10.32
CA ARG A 77 17.52 7.89 10.93
C ARG A 77 16.47 8.39 9.95
N TYR A 78 15.37 8.84 10.52
CA TYR A 78 14.27 9.46 9.80
C TYR A 78 13.87 10.73 10.54
N PHE A 79 13.24 11.68 9.84
CA PHE A 79 12.71 12.89 10.47
C PHE A 79 11.22 13.04 10.20
N ASP A 80 10.53 13.66 11.16
CA ASP A 80 9.14 14.01 11.03
C ASP A 80 8.96 15.53 11.14
N THR A 81 8.31 16.11 10.13
CA THR A 81 8.17 17.56 10.00
C THR A 81 7.10 18.16 10.90
N GLU A 82 6.08 17.37 11.27
CA GLU A 82 4.98 17.83 12.13
C GLU A 82 5.45 17.92 13.60
N SER A 83 6.09 16.86 14.08
CA SER A 83 6.66 16.80 15.44
C SER A 83 8.05 17.41 15.55
N GLN A 84 8.68 17.79 14.43
CA GLN A 84 10.05 18.32 14.36
C GLN A 84 11.05 17.45 15.13
N THR A 85 10.96 16.15 14.89
CA THR A 85 11.71 15.12 15.61
C THR A 85 12.38 14.18 14.63
N SER A 86 13.67 13.88 14.85
CA SER A 86 14.36 12.78 14.19
C SER A 86 14.45 11.56 15.10
N PHE A 87 14.51 10.36 14.53
CA PHE A 87 14.51 9.10 15.27
C PHE A 87 15.27 8.02 14.50
N GLU A 88 15.82 7.05 15.21
CA GLU A 88 16.38 5.82 14.64
C GLU A 88 15.27 4.79 14.43
N MET A 89 15.35 4.06 13.33
CA MET A 89 14.41 2.99 12.98
C MET A 89 15.12 1.64 12.98
N ASP A 90 14.64 0.71 13.81
CA ASP A 90 14.93 -0.70 13.64
C ASP A 90 13.90 -1.29 12.67
N HIS A 91 14.35 -1.56 11.44
CA HIS A 91 13.50 -2.09 10.38
C HIS A 91 13.02 -3.52 10.62
N THR A 92 13.73 -4.32 11.41
CA THR A 92 13.38 -5.72 11.69
C THR A 92 12.26 -5.80 12.72
N THR A 93 12.36 -4.99 13.78
CA THR A 93 11.36 -4.96 14.86
C THR A 93 10.26 -3.93 14.63
N GLN A 94 10.41 -3.05 13.63
CA GLN A 94 9.55 -1.91 13.36
C GLN A 94 9.39 -0.96 14.56
N THR A 95 10.50 -0.66 15.23
CA THR A 95 10.49 0.22 16.41
C THR A 95 11.31 1.48 16.20
N ALA A 96 10.81 2.59 16.73
CA ALA A 96 11.50 3.88 16.73
C ALA A 96 12.21 4.12 18.06
N SER A 97 13.42 4.65 18.02
CA SER A 97 14.22 4.96 19.20
C SER A 97 15.05 6.24 19.00
N ASN A 98 15.80 6.65 20.03
CA ASN A 98 16.71 7.80 20.02
C ASN A 98 16.08 9.07 19.37
N ALA A 99 14.88 9.43 19.84
CA ALA A 99 14.15 10.60 19.38
C ALA A 99 14.86 11.89 19.80
N GLN A 100 15.10 12.79 18.84
CA GLN A 100 15.86 14.02 19.01
C GLN A 100 15.18 15.18 18.29
N SER A 101 15.29 16.40 18.83
CA SER A 101 14.76 17.58 18.14
C SER A 101 15.44 17.77 16.79
N SER A 102 14.64 17.96 15.75
CA SER A 102 15.08 18.18 14.37
C SER A 102 14.18 19.25 13.75
N PRO A 103 14.57 20.53 13.86
CA PRO A 103 13.82 21.63 13.26
C PRO A 103 13.71 21.48 11.75
N LEU A 104 12.58 21.93 11.18
CA LEU A 104 12.39 21.95 9.74
C LEU A 104 13.32 23.01 9.10
N GLU A 105 14.36 22.54 8.41
CA GLU A 105 15.28 23.36 7.64
C GLU A 105 14.93 23.27 6.14
N SER A 106 14.20 24.26 5.64
CA SER A 106 13.78 24.35 4.24
C SER A 106 13.46 25.81 3.87
N GLN A 107 13.81 26.23 2.65
CA GLN A 107 13.40 27.49 2.04
C GLN A 107 11.89 27.54 1.82
N ASN A 108 11.25 26.36 1.74
CA ASN A 108 9.82 26.17 1.54
C ASN A 108 9.05 25.90 2.84
N ALA A 109 9.64 26.22 4.00
CA ALA A 109 9.07 25.88 5.31
C ALA A 109 7.63 26.37 5.52
N ASP A 110 7.27 27.56 5.00
CA ASP A 110 5.91 28.10 5.12
C ASP A 110 4.89 27.32 4.26
N LEU A 111 5.29 26.88 3.08
CA LEU A 111 4.47 26.02 2.22
C LEU A 111 4.28 24.65 2.88
N ILE A 112 5.36 24.04 3.40
CA ILE A 112 5.31 22.75 4.10
C ILE A 112 4.39 22.80 5.31
N LYS A 113 4.51 23.82 6.16
CA LYS A 113 3.62 24.03 7.32
C LYS A 113 2.16 24.22 6.91
N SER A 114 1.92 24.98 5.83
CA SER A 114 0.58 25.20 5.31
C SER A 114 -0.03 23.90 4.74
N LEU A 115 0.77 23.12 4.01
CA LEU A 115 0.39 21.80 3.49
C LEU A 115 0.09 20.82 4.62
N LEU A 116 0.94 20.73 5.65
CA LEU A 116 0.68 19.89 6.83
C LEU A 116 -0.65 20.23 7.47
N LYS A 117 -0.94 21.51 7.67
CA LYS A 117 -2.20 21.95 8.27
C LYS A 117 -3.42 21.57 7.42
N SER A 118 -3.38 21.83 6.11
CA SER A 118 -4.49 21.49 5.20
C SER A 118 -4.64 19.97 5.04
N LEU A 119 -3.53 19.23 4.95
CA LEU A 119 -3.50 17.78 4.86
C LEU A 119 -4.05 17.13 6.13
N ALA A 120 -3.71 17.66 7.31
CA ALA A 120 -4.23 17.17 8.59
C ALA A 120 -5.76 17.24 8.68
N VAL A 121 -6.37 18.31 8.14
CA VAL A 121 -7.83 18.44 8.08
C VAL A 121 -8.41 17.39 7.13
N HIS A 122 -7.91 17.33 5.89
CA HIS A 122 -8.32 16.33 4.90
C HIS A 122 -8.19 14.89 5.42
N ALA A 123 -7.04 14.56 6.01
CA ALA A 123 -6.73 13.23 6.51
C ALA A 123 -7.71 12.79 7.61
N LYS A 124 -8.00 13.68 8.57
CA LYS A 124 -8.93 13.39 9.68
C LYS A 124 -10.39 13.29 9.24
N GLU A 125 -10.79 14.03 8.21
CA GLU A 125 -12.15 13.98 7.66
C GLU A 125 -12.42 12.69 6.87
N HIS A 126 -11.41 12.16 6.18
CA HIS A 126 -11.60 11.07 5.22
C HIS A 126 -11.01 9.71 5.67
N TYR A 127 -10.02 9.70 6.57
CA TYR A 127 -9.28 8.50 6.96
C TYR A 127 -9.25 8.34 8.50
N PRO A 128 -10.05 7.43 9.08
CA PRO A 128 -10.16 7.30 10.54
C PRO A 128 -8.84 6.99 11.27
N ASN A 129 -8.00 6.15 10.67
CA ASN A 129 -6.69 5.77 11.19
C ASN A 129 -5.64 6.10 10.13
N CYS A 130 -4.99 7.24 10.26
CA CYS A 130 -4.00 7.70 9.29
C CYS A 130 -2.79 8.34 9.95
N SER A 131 -1.68 8.31 9.21
CA SER A 131 -0.51 9.16 9.41
C SER A 131 -0.27 9.91 8.11
N TYR A 132 0.29 11.11 8.21
CA TYR A 132 0.60 11.94 7.08
C TYR A 132 1.89 12.71 7.34
N GLY A 133 2.52 13.19 6.28
CA GLY A 133 3.78 13.93 6.39
C GLY A 133 4.04 14.73 5.12
N VAL A 134 4.80 15.82 5.26
CA VAL A 134 5.16 16.68 4.14
C VAL A 134 6.64 17.01 4.24
N TYR A 135 7.43 16.56 3.27
CA TYR A 135 8.89 16.56 3.36
C TYR A 135 9.51 17.37 2.21
N PRO A 136 10.56 18.18 2.46
CA PRO A 136 11.36 18.74 1.39
C PRO A 136 12.14 17.62 0.70
N ILE A 137 12.20 17.63 -0.64
CA ILE A 137 12.88 16.61 -1.45
C ILE A 137 13.72 17.28 -2.54
N GLU A 138 14.57 16.50 -3.21
CA GLU A 138 15.39 16.97 -4.35
C GLU A 138 16.26 18.20 -4.03
N ASN A 139 16.87 18.24 -2.85
CA ASN A 139 17.60 19.42 -2.35
C ASN A 139 16.72 20.68 -2.27
N ASP A 140 15.47 20.49 -1.84
CA ASP A 140 14.49 21.56 -1.57
C ASP A 140 13.91 22.23 -2.84
N SER A 141 14.06 21.61 -4.03
CA SER A 141 13.37 22.04 -5.26
C SER A 141 11.93 21.54 -5.38
N ALA A 142 11.57 20.51 -4.60
CA ALA A 142 10.25 19.91 -4.60
C ALA A 142 9.82 19.53 -3.17
N VAL A 143 8.53 19.28 -2.99
CA VAL A 143 7.92 18.85 -1.73
C VAL A 143 7.16 17.55 -1.94
N ALA A 144 7.43 16.53 -1.12
CA ALA A 144 6.67 15.30 -1.06
C ALA A 144 5.52 15.43 -0.04
N ILE A 145 4.35 14.93 -0.40
CA ILE A 145 3.16 14.85 0.46
C ILE A 145 2.79 13.37 0.56
N LEU A 146 2.83 12.83 1.78
CA LEU A 146 2.55 11.42 2.06
C LEU A 146 1.31 11.31 2.94
N LEU A 147 0.44 10.35 2.62
CA LEU A 147 -0.67 9.94 3.46
C LEU A 147 -0.72 8.41 3.47
N VAL A 148 -0.80 7.82 4.64
CA VAL A 148 -1.02 6.39 4.82
C VAL A 148 -2.18 6.18 5.77
N ALA A 149 -3.10 5.30 5.40
CA ALA A 149 -4.21 4.90 6.26
C ALA A 149 -4.25 3.38 6.38
N ASN A 150 -4.26 2.90 7.63
CA ASN A 150 -4.11 1.49 7.95
C ASN A 150 -5.36 1.00 8.70
N ARG A 151 -5.85 -0.17 8.30
CA ARG A 151 -6.88 -0.88 9.06
C ARG A 151 -6.57 -2.37 9.06
N TYR A 152 -6.13 -2.84 10.22
CA TYR A 152 -5.79 -4.24 10.45
C TYR A 152 -6.81 -4.88 11.37
N SER A 153 -7.35 -6.01 10.94
CA SER A 153 -8.35 -6.75 11.68
C SER A 153 -8.00 -8.24 11.64
N PRO A 154 -6.88 -8.65 12.26
CA PRO A 154 -6.40 -10.03 12.16
C PRO A 154 -7.38 -11.05 12.75
N ASN A 155 -8.12 -10.68 13.80
CA ASN A 155 -9.19 -11.51 14.37
C ASN A 155 -10.37 -11.74 13.40
N ASN A 156 -10.51 -10.89 12.39
CA ASN A 156 -11.50 -11.03 11.31
C ASN A 156 -10.83 -11.43 9.99
N PHE A 157 -9.56 -11.86 10.02
CA PHE A 157 -8.81 -12.37 8.88
C PHE A 157 -8.68 -11.38 7.70
N TRP A 158 -8.54 -10.08 7.98
CA TRP A 158 -8.26 -9.12 6.91
C TRP A 158 -7.46 -7.91 7.34
N ASN A 159 -6.66 -7.42 6.39
CA ASN A 159 -5.83 -6.23 6.52
C ASN A 159 -6.02 -5.33 5.30
N GLY A 160 -6.01 -4.02 5.50
CA GLY A 160 -6.10 -3.03 4.44
C GLY A 160 -5.14 -1.86 4.68
N ARG A 161 -4.54 -1.37 3.60
CA ARG A 161 -3.67 -0.21 3.58
C ARG A 161 -3.96 0.65 2.36
N PHE A 162 -4.09 1.93 2.61
CA PHE A 162 -4.13 2.99 1.58
C PHE A 162 -2.84 3.81 1.71
N ARG A 163 -2.17 4.09 0.59
CA ARG A 163 -1.00 4.97 0.53
C ARG A 163 -1.18 5.96 -0.60
N ALA A 164 -1.02 7.24 -0.33
CA ALA A 164 -0.96 8.28 -1.33
C ALA A 164 0.37 9.02 -1.23
N ILE A 165 1.05 9.13 -2.35
CA ILE A 165 2.36 9.76 -2.46
C ILE A 165 2.26 10.78 -3.58
N TYR A 166 2.43 12.06 -3.25
CA TYR A 166 2.44 13.15 -4.21
C TYR A 166 3.74 13.93 -4.11
N GLN A 167 4.18 14.49 -5.22
CA GLN A 167 5.35 15.35 -5.33
C GLN A 167 4.93 16.63 -6.04
N VAL A 168 5.33 17.75 -5.46
CA VAL A 168 5.00 19.10 -5.91
C VAL A 168 6.30 19.83 -6.21
N PRO A 169 6.63 20.09 -7.49
CA PRO A 169 7.74 20.97 -7.85
C PRO A 169 7.47 22.40 -7.35
N VAL A 170 8.45 23.03 -6.72
CA VAL A 170 8.30 24.39 -6.16
C VAL A 170 8.87 25.46 -7.11
N SER A 171 9.76 25.09 -8.03
CA SER A 171 10.53 26.03 -8.86
C SER A 171 9.84 26.54 -10.14
N ASP A 172 8.68 26.00 -10.55
CA ASP A 172 8.07 26.35 -11.84
C ASP A 172 6.72 27.08 -11.72
N SER A 173 6.58 28.14 -12.53
CA SER A 173 5.38 28.98 -12.68
C SER A 173 4.13 28.25 -13.20
N SER A 174 4.26 26.97 -13.56
CA SER A 174 3.17 26.04 -13.86
C SER A 174 3.51 24.69 -13.24
N SER A 175 2.98 24.42 -12.06
CA SER A 175 3.27 23.19 -11.34
C SER A 175 2.21 22.14 -11.66
N SER A 176 2.67 20.95 -12.02
CA SER A 176 1.86 19.73 -12.01
C SER A 176 2.20 18.95 -10.75
N VAL A 177 1.20 18.52 -10.01
CA VAL A 177 1.37 17.58 -8.91
C VAL A 177 1.37 16.18 -9.50
N THR A 178 2.50 15.49 -9.40
CA THR A 178 2.62 14.09 -9.82
C THR A 178 2.59 13.19 -8.61
N GLY A 179 1.98 12.02 -8.73
CA GLY A 179 1.90 11.10 -7.62
C GLY A 179 1.33 9.76 -7.98
N LYS A 180 1.02 8.99 -6.96
CA LYS A 180 0.44 7.66 -7.07
C LYS A 180 -0.39 7.35 -5.82
N ILE A 181 -1.50 6.66 -6.04
CA ILE A 181 -2.35 6.11 -4.99
C ILE A 181 -2.24 4.59 -5.05
N HIS A 182 -1.92 3.97 -3.92
CA HIS A 182 -1.87 2.53 -3.75
C HIS A 182 -2.96 2.07 -2.78
N VAL A 183 -3.63 0.96 -3.12
CA VAL A 183 -4.58 0.31 -2.22
C VAL A 183 -4.29 -1.18 -2.20
N ASP A 184 -4.01 -1.67 -1.00
CA ASP A 184 -3.74 -3.07 -0.69
C ASP A 184 -4.79 -3.59 0.28
N VAL A 185 -5.43 -4.71 -0.05
CA VAL A 185 -6.38 -5.41 0.82
C VAL A 185 -6.06 -6.90 0.77
N HIS A 186 -5.95 -7.54 1.92
CA HIS A 186 -5.71 -8.97 2.07
C HIS A 186 -6.80 -9.55 2.95
N TYR A 187 -7.53 -10.56 2.47
CA TYR A 187 -8.53 -11.33 3.21
C TYR A 187 -8.14 -12.80 3.16
N TYR A 188 -8.11 -13.45 4.32
CA TYR A 188 -7.50 -14.78 4.48
C TYR A 188 -8.31 -15.74 5.37
N GLU A 189 -9.63 -15.56 5.45
CA GLU A 189 -10.54 -16.54 6.08
C GLU A 189 -10.87 -17.65 5.07
N ASP A 190 -10.52 -18.90 5.40
CA ASP A 190 -10.79 -20.09 4.57
C ASP A 190 -10.30 -20.00 3.10
N GLY A 191 -9.31 -19.13 2.84
CA GLY A 191 -8.77 -18.85 1.53
C GLY A 191 -7.72 -17.75 1.58
N ASN A 192 -7.23 -17.30 0.43
CA ASN A 192 -6.38 -16.12 0.31
C ASN A 192 -6.85 -15.29 -0.89
N VAL A 193 -7.36 -14.10 -0.61
CA VAL A 193 -7.78 -13.12 -1.61
C VAL A 193 -7.06 -11.82 -1.34
N ALA A 194 -6.27 -11.37 -2.31
CA ALA A 194 -5.56 -10.10 -2.24
C ALA A 194 -5.99 -9.18 -3.39
N MET A 195 -6.15 -7.90 -3.06
CA MET A 195 -6.23 -6.81 -4.02
C MET A 195 -5.01 -5.93 -3.84
N ASN A 196 -4.26 -5.69 -4.92
CA ASN A 196 -3.21 -4.70 -4.98
C ASN A 196 -3.46 -3.82 -6.21
N THR A 197 -3.59 -2.51 -5.99
CA THR A 197 -3.86 -1.55 -7.07
C THR A 197 -2.93 -0.35 -6.94
N THR A 198 -2.51 0.18 -8.09
CA THR A 198 -1.71 1.40 -8.17
C THR A 198 -2.30 2.29 -9.25
N LYS A 199 -2.66 3.52 -8.89
CA LYS A 199 -3.15 4.55 -9.80
C LYS A 199 -2.13 5.69 -9.87
N PRO A 200 -1.44 5.90 -10.99
CA PRO A 200 -0.66 7.11 -11.19
C PRO A 200 -1.58 8.32 -11.30
N VAL A 201 -1.15 9.43 -10.72
CA VAL A 201 -1.90 10.69 -10.63
C VAL A 201 -1.06 11.82 -11.20
N ASN A 202 -1.66 12.65 -12.05
CA ASN A 202 -1.05 13.87 -12.56
C ASN A 202 -2.12 14.98 -12.54
N LEU A 203 -1.93 15.99 -11.69
CA LEU A 203 -2.90 17.05 -11.43
C LEU A 203 -2.29 18.40 -11.85
N SER A 204 -2.99 19.11 -12.73
CA SER A 204 -2.65 20.50 -13.02
C SER A 204 -3.16 21.41 -11.90
N ILE A 205 -2.27 22.20 -11.30
CA ILE A 205 -2.63 23.22 -10.30
C ILE A 205 -2.46 24.62 -10.90
N ASN A 206 -3.37 25.52 -10.52
CA ASN A 206 -3.35 26.90 -10.99
C ASN A 206 -2.39 27.78 -10.16
N SER A 207 -2.12 27.36 -8.93
CA SER A 207 -1.23 28.03 -7.99
C SER A 207 -0.62 27.02 -6.99
N VAL A 208 0.62 27.27 -6.59
CA VAL A 208 1.34 26.51 -5.55
C VAL A 208 0.89 27.00 -4.18
N THR A 209 -0.37 26.72 -3.82
CA THR A 209 -0.90 26.98 -2.48
C THR A 209 -1.42 25.69 -1.87
N ALA A 210 -1.31 25.57 -0.55
CA ALA A 210 -1.73 24.37 0.16
C ALA A 210 -3.20 24.01 -0.10
N GLU A 211 -4.09 25.01 -0.09
CA GLU A 211 -5.52 24.81 -0.36
C GLU A 211 -5.79 24.27 -1.77
N SER A 212 -5.17 24.86 -2.80
CA SER A 212 -5.31 24.42 -4.20
C SER A 212 -4.80 22.98 -4.38
N ILE A 213 -3.64 22.67 -3.80
CA ILE A 213 -3.02 21.34 -3.88
C ILE A 213 -3.90 20.29 -3.19
N ILE A 214 -4.27 20.50 -1.93
CA ILE A 214 -5.07 19.54 -1.16
C ILE A 214 -6.47 19.37 -1.76
N SER A 215 -7.10 20.43 -2.27
CA SER A 215 -8.40 20.32 -2.95
C SER A 215 -8.34 19.43 -4.20
N ARG A 216 -7.28 19.56 -5.00
CA ARG A 216 -7.05 18.69 -6.17
C ARG A 216 -6.77 17.25 -5.77
N ILE A 217 -5.96 17.03 -4.73
CA ILE A 217 -5.69 15.71 -4.17
C ILE A 217 -6.99 15.05 -3.68
N ALA A 218 -7.79 15.77 -2.89
CA ALA A 218 -9.06 15.25 -2.36
C ALA A 218 -10.03 14.83 -3.48
N THR A 219 -10.09 15.63 -4.56
CA THR A 219 -10.90 15.30 -5.74
C THR A 219 -10.40 14.02 -6.41
N ALA A 220 -9.08 13.90 -6.61
CA ALA A 220 -8.47 12.73 -7.24
C ALA A 220 -8.65 11.44 -6.41
N GLU A 221 -8.52 11.54 -5.09
CA GLU A 221 -8.74 10.41 -4.17
C GLU A 221 -10.21 9.96 -4.17
N ARG A 222 -11.15 10.90 -4.12
CA ARG A 222 -12.60 10.60 -4.24
C ARG A 222 -12.91 9.93 -5.58
N ASP A 223 -12.44 10.50 -6.68
CA ASP A 223 -12.68 9.95 -8.02
C ASP A 223 -12.12 8.54 -8.15
N TYR A 224 -10.93 8.28 -7.60
CA TYR A 224 -10.33 6.95 -7.60
C TYR A 224 -11.12 5.95 -6.74
N GLN A 225 -11.59 6.35 -5.54
CA GLN A 225 -12.44 5.50 -4.72
C GLN A 225 -13.74 5.12 -5.45
N GLU A 226 -14.38 6.07 -6.11
CA GLU A 226 -15.57 5.79 -6.91
C GLU A 226 -15.27 4.91 -8.13
N GLU A 227 -14.12 5.12 -8.78
CA GLU A 227 -13.64 4.28 -9.89
C GLU A 227 -13.47 2.82 -9.42
N LEU A 228 -12.84 2.59 -8.27
CA LEU A 228 -12.69 1.26 -7.68
C LEU A 228 -14.05 0.61 -7.40
N ASN A 229 -14.99 1.35 -6.80
CA ASN A 229 -16.33 0.83 -6.53
C ASN A 229 -17.05 0.41 -7.82
N ARG A 230 -16.97 1.24 -8.87
CA ARG A 230 -17.55 0.91 -10.19
C ARG A 230 -16.85 -0.29 -10.82
N ALA A 231 -15.53 -0.38 -10.71
CA ALA A 231 -14.74 -1.49 -11.25
C ALA A 231 -15.13 -2.84 -10.61
N PHE A 232 -15.38 -2.87 -9.29
CA PHE A 232 -15.85 -4.08 -8.61
C PHE A 232 -17.22 -4.56 -9.11
N VAL A 233 -18.18 -3.64 -9.29
CA VAL A 233 -19.50 -3.97 -9.84
C VAL A 233 -19.37 -4.51 -11.27
N GLN A 234 -18.58 -3.85 -12.11
CA GLN A 234 -18.35 -4.29 -13.49
C GLN A 234 -17.65 -5.66 -13.56
N MET A 235 -16.69 -5.92 -12.68
CA MET A 235 -15.98 -7.20 -12.62
C MET A 235 -16.92 -8.35 -12.21
N ALA A 236 -17.78 -8.11 -11.21
CA ALA A 236 -18.77 -9.06 -10.73
C ALA A 236 -19.84 -9.39 -11.78
N GLU A 237 -20.30 -8.39 -12.54
CA GLU A 237 -21.36 -8.59 -13.55
C GLU A 237 -20.84 -9.02 -14.92
N GLY A 238 -19.59 -8.68 -15.25
CA GLY A 238 -18.96 -8.97 -16.53
C GLY A 238 -17.98 -10.13 -16.45
N ALA A 239 -16.73 -9.82 -16.09
CA ALA A 239 -15.60 -10.74 -16.20
C ALA A 239 -15.82 -12.08 -15.46
N PHE A 240 -16.27 -12.05 -14.20
CA PHE A 240 -16.49 -13.28 -13.44
C PHE A 240 -17.61 -14.15 -14.01
N LYS A 241 -18.71 -13.56 -14.49
CA LYS A 241 -19.78 -14.31 -15.18
C LYS A 241 -19.31 -14.90 -16.50
N GLY A 242 -18.38 -14.23 -17.18
CA GLY A 242 -17.72 -14.71 -18.40
C GLY A 242 -16.84 -15.94 -18.16
N LEU A 243 -16.13 -16.00 -17.02
CA LEU A 243 -15.30 -17.15 -16.65
C LEU A 243 -16.13 -18.38 -16.25
N ARG A 244 -17.09 -18.20 -15.35
CA ARG A 244 -17.96 -19.28 -14.89
C ARG A 244 -19.35 -18.77 -14.59
N ARG A 245 -20.33 -19.29 -15.33
CA ARG A 245 -21.74 -18.99 -15.08
C ARG A 245 -22.19 -19.63 -13.76
N GLN A 246 -23.03 -18.92 -13.02
CA GLN A 246 -23.67 -19.46 -11.80
C GLN A 246 -24.56 -20.68 -12.12
N LEU A 247 -25.21 -20.66 -13.28
CA LEU A 247 -25.99 -21.78 -13.82
C LEU A 247 -25.67 -22.00 -15.31
N PRO A 248 -25.82 -23.23 -15.83
CA PRO A 248 -25.85 -23.51 -17.25
C PRO A 248 -26.80 -22.58 -18.03
N ILE A 249 -26.64 -22.53 -19.36
CA ILE A 249 -27.50 -21.70 -20.24
C ILE A 249 -28.99 -22.00 -20.02
N THR A 250 -29.32 -23.26 -19.73
CA THR A 250 -30.66 -23.74 -19.42
C THR A 250 -31.26 -23.15 -18.14
N ARG A 251 -30.48 -22.44 -17.31
CA ARG A 251 -30.86 -21.90 -15.99
C ARG A 251 -31.37 -22.97 -15.01
N GLN A 252 -30.89 -24.20 -15.17
CA GLN A 252 -31.19 -25.33 -14.30
C GLN A 252 -29.89 -26.02 -13.89
N LYS A 253 -29.88 -26.65 -12.71
CA LYS A 253 -28.74 -27.49 -12.30
C LYS A 253 -28.56 -28.62 -13.32
N VAL A 254 -27.31 -29.06 -13.49
CA VAL A 254 -27.00 -30.17 -14.39
C VAL A 254 -27.71 -31.42 -13.91
N GLU A 255 -28.54 -31.99 -14.78
CA GLU A 255 -29.17 -33.29 -14.55
C GLU A 255 -28.16 -34.39 -14.92
N TRP A 256 -27.37 -34.83 -13.94
CA TRP A 256 -26.30 -35.80 -14.15
C TRP A 256 -26.77 -37.14 -14.75
N GLU A 257 -27.98 -37.58 -14.42
CA GLU A 257 -28.59 -38.80 -14.99
C GLU A 257 -28.74 -38.72 -16.52
N LYS A 258 -29.18 -37.56 -17.04
CA LYS A 258 -29.29 -37.34 -18.48
C LYS A 258 -27.92 -37.25 -19.14
N VAL A 259 -26.93 -36.65 -18.48
CA VAL A 259 -25.54 -36.57 -18.99
C VAL A 259 -24.93 -37.97 -19.20
N GLY A 260 -25.16 -38.89 -18.27
CA GLY A 260 -24.74 -40.29 -18.42
C GLY A 260 -25.44 -41.00 -19.59
N GLY A 261 -26.75 -40.76 -19.74
CA GLY A 261 -27.55 -41.31 -20.85
C GLY A 261 -27.16 -40.79 -22.23
N TYR A 262 -26.75 -39.52 -22.37
CA TYR A 262 -26.30 -38.96 -23.65
C TYR A 262 -24.96 -39.56 -24.13
N ARG A 263 -24.02 -39.86 -23.21
CA ARG A 263 -22.78 -40.61 -23.56
C ARG A 263 -23.12 -42.02 -24.03
N LEU A 264 -23.98 -42.71 -23.29
CA LEU A 264 -24.43 -44.05 -23.67
C LEU A 264 -25.16 -44.04 -25.03
N GLY A 265 -25.97 -43.01 -25.30
CA GLY A 265 -26.64 -42.82 -26.59
C GLY A 265 -25.69 -42.58 -27.75
N GLN A 266 -24.57 -41.86 -27.55
CA GLN A 266 -23.51 -41.72 -28.57
C GLN A 266 -22.75 -43.03 -28.80
N ASP A 267 -22.46 -43.78 -27.73
CA ASP A 267 -21.76 -45.06 -27.81
C ASP A 267 -22.64 -46.15 -28.48
N ILE A 268 -23.96 -46.15 -28.20
CA ILE A 268 -24.94 -47.09 -28.78
C ILE A 268 -25.32 -46.71 -30.22
N SER A 269 -25.35 -45.41 -30.57
CA SER A 269 -25.65 -44.92 -31.92
C SER A 269 -24.47 -45.06 -32.90
N GLY A 270 -23.32 -45.58 -32.45
CA GLY A 270 -22.17 -45.86 -33.31
C GLY A 270 -21.48 -44.60 -33.82
N GLY A 271 -21.31 -43.59 -32.96
CA GLY A 271 -20.58 -42.36 -33.28
C GLY A 271 -19.12 -42.64 -33.68
N LYS A 272 -18.87 -42.89 -34.96
CA LYS A 272 -17.53 -42.79 -35.55
C LYS A 272 -17.04 -41.36 -35.34
N GLY A 273 -15.95 -41.24 -34.58
CA GLY A 273 -15.16 -40.02 -34.53
C GLY A 273 -14.81 -39.55 -35.94
N ARG A 274 -14.93 -38.24 -36.13
CA ARG A 274 -14.14 -37.47 -37.08
C ARG A 274 -13.45 -36.37 -36.32
#